data_AF-A0A9E2CFY4-F1
#
_entry.id   AF-A0A9E2CFY4-F1
#
_cell.length_a   1.000
_cell.length_b   1.000
_cell.length_c   1.000
_cell.angle_alpha   90.00
_cell.angle_beta   90.00
_cell.angle_gamma   90.00
#
_symmetry.space_group_name_H-M   'P 1'
#
loop_
_entity.id
_entity.type
_entity.pdbx_description
1 polymer ?
#
loop_
_entity_poly.entity_id
_entity_poly.type
_entity_poly.pdbx_seq_one_letter_code
_entity_poly.pdbx_strand_id
1 'polypeptide(L)'
;MRLTIQTRRLLSWLAWGVTLLVAVESVPAQSAFVTRPDRRFDATPRVTDPGADTPFDPAAHRLIDLRELTVGSWAPDDPGSDLFSGEYATDGDFLLLDLIVDGLVNPPGDADPLDFDPFRYGDHPIYGYVEIDMDDDVWTGGELDAPQYRYLGNIVRFGGKASRSAFGNRMALEGADFDDNFLTPPFVERHGEEFHLALLGWQFGWSDIAEILGDGDGTFDEGETWIIEGPFFHRAHGYEPFSF
;
A
#
# COMPACT_ATOMS: atom_id res chain seq x y z
N MET A 1 24.16 -24.65 -27.35
CA MET A 1 24.17 -26.12 -27.42
C MET A 1 22.74 -26.57 -27.71
N ARG A 2 22.52 -27.21 -28.86
CA ARG A 2 21.21 -27.45 -29.49
C ARG A 2 21.02 -28.97 -29.58
N LEU A 3 19.93 -29.50 -29.06
CA LEU A 3 19.61 -30.93 -29.15
C LEU A 3 18.49 -31.12 -30.17
N THR A 4 18.83 -31.79 -31.28
CA THR A 4 17.90 -32.18 -32.36
C THR A 4 17.72 -33.69 -32.30
N ILE A 5 16.48 -34.18 -32.20
CA ILE A 5 16.16 -35.62 -32.28
C ILE A 5 15.43 -35.86 -33.60
N GLN A 6 16.02 -36.69 -34.47
CA GLN A 6 15.38 -37.24 -35.67
C GLN A 6 15.05 -38.71 -35.41
N THR A 7 13.81 -39.11 -35.69
CA THR A 7 13.44 -40.52 -35.89
C THR A 7 12.61 -40.66 -37.18
N ARG A 8 13.04 -41.58 -38.05
CA ARG A 8 12.32 -41.96 -39.29
C ARG A 8 11.45 -43.20 -39.06
N ARG A 9 10.19 -43.04 -39.47
CA ARG A 9 9.05 -43.93 -39.74
C ARG A 9 9.27 -45.45 -39.89
N LEU A 10 8.26 -46.20 -39.42
CA LEU A 10 7.66 -47.35 -40.12
C LEU A 10 6.11 -47.28 -40.03
N LEU A 11 5.44 -47.67 -41.12
CA LEU A 11 3.99 -47.63 -41.37
C LEU A 11 3.18 -48.62 -40.51
N SER A 12 1.91 -48.32 -40.20
CA SER A 12 0.71 -49.05 -40.70
C SER A 12 -0.62 -48.64 -40.03
N TRP A 13 -1.62 -48.35 -40.87
CA TRP A 13 -3.08 -48.63 -40.76
C TRP A 13 -3.88 -48.31 -39.48
N LEU A 14 -4.75 -47.29 -39.56
CA LEU A 14 -6.18 -47.20 -39.17
C LEU A 14 -6.51 -45.74 -38.83
N ALA A 15 -7.19 -45.05 -39.75
CA ALA A 15 -7.71 -43.71 -39.52
C ALA A 15 -8.99 -43.78 -38.70
N TRP A 16 -8.84 -43.90 -37.37
CA TRP A 16 -9.84 -43.38 -36.45
C TRP A 16 -9.48 -41.92 -36.20
N GLY A 17 -10.18 -41.01 -36.88
CA GLY A 17 -10.08 -39.59 -36.63
C GLY A 17 -10.64 -39.27 -35.25
N VAL A 18 -9.82 -39.39 -34.21
CA VAL A 18 -10.08 -38.73 -32.93
C VAL A 18 -9.89 -37.25 -33.20
N THR A 19 -11.00 -36.54 -33.41
CA THR A 19 -10.99 -35.08 -33.36
C THR A 19 -10.79 -34.73 -31.89
N LEU A 20 -9.54 -34.51 -31.51
CA LEU A 20 -9.22 -33.95 -30.20
C LEU A 20 -9.66 -32.48 -30.25
N LEU A 21 -10.90 -32.21 -29.87
CA LEU A 21 -11.31 -30.87 -29.48
C LEU A 21 -10.53 -30.56 -28.20
N VAL A 22 -9.34 -29.97 -28.36
CA VAL A 22 -8.70 -29.27 -27.26
C VAL A 22 -9.54 -28.01 -27.07
N ALA A 23 -10.44 -28.06 -26.09
CA ALA A 23 -10.97 -26.85 -25.52
C ALA A 23 -9.76 -26.11 -24.94
N VAL A 24 -9.24 -25.15 -25.70
CA VAL A 24 -8.31 -24.16 -25.16
C VAL A 24 -9.19 -23.31 -24.26
N GLU A 25 -9.26 -23.70 -22.98
CA GLU A 25 -9.76 -22.78 -21.96
C GLU A 25 -8.84 -21.57 -22.02
N SER A 26 -9.41 -20.44 -22.48
CA SER A 26 -8.72 -19.17 -22.39
C SER A 26 -8.61 -18.88 -20.91
N VAL A 27 -7.40 -19.06 -20.37
CA VAL A 27 -7.08 -18.46 -19.07
C VAL A 27 -7.31 -16.96 -19.28
N PRO A 28 -8.21 -16.33 -18.50
CA PRO A 28 -8.43 -14.90 -18.63
C PRO A 28 -7.08 -14.20 -18.47
N ALA A 29 -6.77 -13.30 -19.40
CA ALA A 29 -5.55 -12.51 -19.30
C ALA A 29 -5.53 -11.83 -17.94
N GLN A 30 -4.51 -12.13 -17.14
CA GLN A 30 -4.32 -11.46 -15.86
C GLN A 30 -4.14 -9.98 -16.16
N SER A 31 -4.92 -9.13 -15.49
CA SER A 31 -4.76 -7.68 -15.63
C SER A 31 -3.38 -7.27 -15.14
N ALA A 32 -2.72 -6.34 -15.83
CA ALA A 32 -1.44 -5.78 -15.37
C ALA A 32 -1.60 -5.01 -14.05
N PHE A 33 -2.81 -4.55 -13.74
CA PHE A 33 -3.10 -3.74 -12.56
C PHE A 33 -4.52 -3.97 -12.03
N VAL A 34 -4.75 -3.51 -10.81
CA VAL A 34 -6.06 -3.43 -10.17
C VAL A 34 -6.27 -1.99 -9.71
N THR A 35 -7.39 -1.40 -10.13
CA THR A 35 -7.83 -0.08 -9.67
C THR A 35 -8.98 -0.24 -8.67
N ARG A 36 -8.88 0.49 -7.55
CA ARG A 36 -9.89 0.59 -6.51
C ARG A 36 -10.32 2.05 -6.42
N PRO A 37 -11.47 2.41 -7.02
CA PRO A 37 -12.01 3.75 -6.86
C PRO A 37 -12.58 3.91 -5.44
N ASP A 38 -12.47 5.12 -4.91
CA ASP A 38 -13.07 5.55 -3.67
C ASP A 38 -14.05 6.72 -3.91
N ARG A 39 -15.02 6.88 -3.02
CA ARG A 39 -16.08 7.86 -3.23
C ARG A 39 -15.59 9.24 -2.81
N ARG A 40 -15.58 10.16 -3.77
CA ARG A 40 -15.27 11.57 -3.50
C ARG A 40 -16.16 12.21 -2.43
N PHE A 41 -15.54 13.08 -1.65
CA PHE A 41 -16.07 13.92 -0.60
C PHE A 41 -16.73 13.11 0.52
N ASP A 42 -16.17 11.96 0.87
CA ASP A 42 -16.66 11.13 1.98
C ASP A 42 -15.69 11.02 3.16
N ALA A 43 -14.46 11.54 3.00
CA ALA A 43 -13.57 11.81 4.12
C ALA A 43 -14.31 12.57 5.23
N THR A 44 -14.24 12.02 6.44
CA THR A 44 -14.88 12.56 7.63
C THR A 44 -13.84 12.66 8.72
N PRO A 45 -13.67 13.84 9.35
CA PRO A 45 -12.70 13.94 10.40
C PRO A 45 -13.21 13.25 11.66
N ARG A 46 -12.28 12.69 12.42
CA ARG A 46 -12.58 12.04 13.69
C ARG A 46 -11.67 12.62 14.77
N VAL A 47 -12.30 13.00 15.87
CA VAL A 47 -11.60 13.41 17.08
C VAL A 47 -11.06 12.14 17.73
N THR A 48 -9.77 12.12 18.02
CA THR A 48 -9.08 10.91 18.45
C THR A 48 -8.28 11.07 19.74
N ASP A 49 -8.30 12.23 20.38
CA ASP A 49 -7.76 12.44 21.71
C ASP A 49 -8.57 11.70 22.78
N PRO A 50 -7.94 11.28 23.90
CA PRO A 50 -8.65 10.67 25.01
C PRO A 50 -9.80 11.57 25.50
N GLY A 51 -11.03 11.03 25.51
CA GLY A 51 -12.24 11.77 25.90
C GLY A 51 -12.92 12.53 24.77
N ALA A 52 -12.22 12.78 23.64
CA ALA A 52 -12.70 13.59 22.53
C ALA A 52 -13.22 14.97 22.95
N ASP A 53 -12.57 15.55 23.98
CA ASP A 53 -13.01 16.78 24.65
C ASP A 53 -12.33 18.03 24.06
N THR A 54 -11.30 17.85 23.24
CA THR A 54 -10.59 18.96 22.61
C THR A 54 -11.50 19.67 21.60
N PRO A 55 -11.61 21.01 21.62
CA PRO A 55 -12.39 21.73 20.62
C PRO A 55 -11.95 21.38 19.21
N PHE A 56 -12.92 20.95 18.40
CA PHE A 56 -12.70 20.49 17.03
C PHE A 56 -13.73 21.15 16.11
N ASP A 57 -13.27 21.87 15.09
CA ASP A 57 -14.12 22.43 14.04
C ASP A 57 -13.94 21.64 12.74
N PRO A 58 -14.83 20.69 12.42
CA PRO A 58 -14.74 19.90 11.19
C PRO A 58 -14.64 20.74 9.91
N ALA A 59 -15.23 21.94 9.89
CA ALA A 59 -15.26 22.79 8.70
C ALA A 59 -13.94 23.54 8.49
N ALA A 60 -13.12 23.69 9.53
CA ALA A 60 -11.80 24.29 9.44
C ALA A 60 -10.75 23.31 8.89
N HIS A 61 -11.02 22.01 8.90
CA HIS A 61 -10.12 20.99 8.37
C HIS A 61 -10.44 20.68 6.91
N ARG A 62 -9.49 20.97 6.02
CA ARG A 62 -9.49 20.42 4.65
C ARG A 62 -9.01 18.98 4.73
N LEU A 63 -9.91 18.04 4.45
CA LEU A 63 -9.61 16.62 4.56
C LEU A 63 -8.99 16.12 3.27
N ILE A 64 -7.97 15.30 3.43
CA ILE A 64 -7.44 14.48 2.36
C ILE A 64 -8.47 13.40 2.07
N ASP A 65 -8.91 13.32 0.83
CA ASP A 65 -9.94 12.39 0.40
C ASP A 65 -9.36 11.44 -0.64
N LEU A 66 -9.32 10.15 -0.33
CA LEU A 66 -8.85 9.18 -1.30
C LEU A 66 -9.85 9.11 -2.45
N ARG A 67 -9.34 9.03 -3.68
CA ARG A 67 -10.20 8.89 -4.86
C ARG A 67 -9.97 7.60 -5.59
N GLU A 68 -8.72 7.18 -5.65
CA GLU A 68 -8.33 6.01 -6.41
C GLU A 68 -7.01 5.47 -5.89
N LEU A 69 -6.95 4.15 -5.77
CA LEU A 69 -5.71 3.40 -5.60
C LEU A 69 -5.55 2.48 -6.80
N THR A 70 -4.44 2.58 -7.51
CA THR A 70 -4.08 1.65 -8.56
C THR A 70 -2.77 0.96 -8.20
N VAL A 71 -2.73 -0.37 -8.28
CA VAL A 71 -1.52 -1.15 -8.05
C VAL A 71 -1.34 -2.19 -9.15
N GLY A 72 -0.13 -2.36 -9.64
CA GLY A 72 0.14 -3.29 -10.72
C GLY A 72 1.60 -3.41 -11.12
N SER A 73 1.84 -4.33 -12.06
CA SER A 73 3.10 -4.48 -12.77
C SER A 73 3.31 -3.31 -13.72
N TRP A 74 4.49 -2.72 -13.68
CA TRP A 74 4.84 -1.47 -14.32
C TRP A 74 6.06 -1.64 -15.22
N ALA A 75 6.01 -1.05 -16.41
CA ALA A 75 7.10 -1.01 -17.36
C ALA A 75 7.46 0.47 -17.63
N PRO A 76 8.50 1.00 -16.98
CA PRO A 76 8.98 2.35 -17.26
C PRO A 76 9.46 2.49 -18.72
N ASP A 77 9.24 3.65 -19.32
CA ASP A 77 9.74 3.96 -20.67
C ASP A 77 11.28 4.05 -20.70
N ASP A 78 11.88 4.57 -19.63
CA ASP A 78 13.34 4.65 -19.43
C ASP A 78 13.73 4.32 -17.97
N PRO A 79 13.86 3.03 -17.61
CA PRO A 79 14.15 2.63 -16.24
C PRO A 79 15.52 3.08 -15.71
N GLY A 80 16.38 3.69 -16.56
CA GLY A 80 17.67 4.23 -16.17
C GLY A 80 17.61 5.66 -15.63
N SER A 81 16.55 6.42 -15.93
CA SER A 81 16.43 7.82 -15.54
C SER A 81 15.05 8.25 -15.07
N ASP A 82 13.98 7.56 -15.47
CA ASP A 82 12.61 7.90 -15.10
C ASP A 82 11.82 6.62 -14.83
N LEU A 83 11.55 6.36 -13.55
CA LEU A 83 10.78 5.20 -13.11
C LEU A 83 9.26 5.44 -13.13
N PHE A 84 8.82 6.68 -13.35
CA PHE A 84 7.43 7.10 -13.16
C PHE A 84 6.68 7.34 -14.48
N SER A 85 7.39 7.56 -15.60
CA SER A 85 6.80 7.53 -16.94
C SER A 85 6.84 6.11 -17.53
N GLY A 86 5.71 5.63 -18.04
CA GLY A 86 5.57 4.28 -18.60
C GLY A 86 4.13 3.83 -18.69
N GLU A 87 3.93 2.50 -18.69
CA GLU A 87 2.60 1.89 -18.69
C GLU A 87 2.51 0.65 -17.80
N TYR A 88 1.28 0.35 -17.33
CA TYR A 88 1.01 -0.92 -16.67
C TYR A 88 1.04 -2.06 -17.69
N ALA A 89 1.94 -3.02 -17.49
CA ALA A 89 2.16 -4.14 -18.41
C ALA A 89 2.25 -5.46 -17.63
N THR A 90 1.65 -6.54 -18.16
CA THR A 90 1.64 -7.85 -17.47
C THR A 90 3.02 -8.48 -17.32
N ASP A 91 3.97 -8.04 -18.13
CA ASP A 91 5.39 -8.41 -18.13
C ASP A 91 6.29 -7.27 -17.64
N GLY A 92 5.72 -6.26 -16.95
CA GLY A 92 6.48 -5.21 -16.30
C GLY A 92 7.35 -5.74 -15.15
N ASP A 93 8.60 -5.28 -15.09
CA ASP A 93 9.59 -5.71 -14.09
C ASP A 93 9.48 -4.93 -12.76
N PHE A 94 8.63 -3.89 -12.71
CA PHE A 94 8.45 -3.04 -11.53
C PHE A 94 7.05 -3.19 -10.95
N LEU A 95 6.87 -2.79 -9.70
CA LEU A 95 5.57 -2.56 -9.09
C LEU A 95 5.34 -1.05 -9.02
N LEU A 96 4.20 -0.58 -9.50
CA LEU A 96 3.76 0.81 -9.26
C LEU A 96 2.49 0.80 -8.40
N LEU A 97 2.52 1.60 -7.33
CA LEU A 97 1.38 1.95 -6.51
C LEU A 97 1.09 3.44 -6.72
N ASP A 98 -0.07 3.72 -7.30
CA ASP A 98 -0.57 5.08 -7.55
C ASP A 98 -1.72 5.38 -6.60
N LEU A 99 -1.57 6.45 -5.82
CA LEU A 99 -2.55 6.91 -4.83
C LEU A 99 -3.01 8.32 -5.22
N ILE A 100 -4.24 8.41 -5.71
CA ILE A 100 -4.83 9.68 -6.15
C ILE A 100 -5.75 10.19 -5.05
N VAL A 101 -5.47 11.40 -4.57
CA VAL A 101 -6.22 12.08 -3.51
C VAL A 101 -6.84 13.40 -4.02
N ASP A 102 -7.99 13.78 -3.50
CA ASP A 102 -8.56 15.12 -3.63
C ASP A 102 -8.03 15.99 -2.47
N GLY A 103 -7.55 17.19 -2.81
CA GLY A 103 -6.93 18.14 -1.90
C GLY A 103 -5.46 18.42 -2.23
N LEU A 104 -4.92 19.50 -1.66
CA LEU A 104 -3.46 19.68 -1.61
C LEU A 104 -2.96 18.79 -0.47
N VAL A 105 -1.98 17.94 -0.75
CA VAL A 105 -1.37 17.05 0.25
C VAL A 105 0.12 17.29 0.23
N ASN A 106 0.71 17.43 1.41
CA ASN A 106 2.14 17.58 1.57
C ASN A 106 2.74 16.40 2.35
N PRO A 107 4.06 16.16 2.21
CA PRO A 107 4.76 15.20 3.04
C PRO A 107 4.56 15.48 4.54
N PRO A 108 4.64 14.45 5.39
CA PRO A 108 4.53 14.63 6.83
C PRO A 108 5.72 15.43 7.38
N GLY A 109 5.45 16.43 8.21
CA GLY A 109 6.46 17.05 9.07
C GLY A 109 6.72 16.22 10.34
N ASP A 110 7.56 16.70 11.24
CA ASP A 110 7.94 15.94 12.43
C ASP A 110 6.78 15.88 13.46
N ALA A 111 6.55 14.69 14.02
CA ALA A 111 5.52 14.42 15.01
C ALA A 111 6.10 13.98 16.37
N ASP A 112 7.42 14.07 16.54
CA ASP A 112 8.10 13.83 17.81
C ASP A 112 7.68 14.91 18.83
N PRO A 113 7.36 14.56 20.09
CA PRO A 113 7.00 15.55 21.11
C PRO A 113 8.06 16.65 21.38
N LEU A 114 9.34 16.40 21.09
CA LEU A 114 10.44 17.34 21.28
C LEU A 114 10.69 18.25 20.08
N ASP A 115 10.27 17.85 18.88
CA ASP A 115 10.38 18.63 17.64
C ASP A 115 9.05 18.62 16.87
N PHE A 116 7.94 18.83 17.57
CA PHE A 116 6.60 18.71 16.98
C PHE A 116 6.34 19.83 15.97
N ASP A 117 6.46 19.51 14.69
CA ASP A 117 6.30 20.39 13.55
C ASP A 117 5.64 19.63 12.37
N PRO A 118 4.38 19.16 12.54
CA PRO A 118 3.75 18.29 11.55
C PRO A 118 3.43 19.00 10.23
N PHE A 119 3.38 20.34 10.25
CA PHE A 119 3.05 21.19 9.11
C PHE A 119 4.28 21.78 8.42
N ARG A 120 5.48 21.23 8.69
CA ARG A 120 6.76 21.71 8.14
C ARG A 120 6.75 21.96 6.63
N TYR A 121 6.04 21.13 5.88
CA TYR A 121 5.98 21.18 4.42
C TYR A 121 4.62 21.65 3.87
N GLY A 122 3.73 22.14 4.73
CA GLY A 122 2.39 22.61 4.36
C GLY A 122 1.28 22.21 5.34
N ASP A 123 0.10 22.79 5.14
CA ASP A 123 -1.05 22.70 6.05
C ASP A 123 -1.82 21.35 6.01
N HIS A 124 -1.45 20.44 5.12
CA HIS A 124 -2.17 19.20 4.81
C HIS A 124 -1.25 17.96 4.77
N PRO A 125 -0.53 17.66 5.87
CA PRO A 125 0.38 16.54 5.91
C PRO A 125 -0.36 15.20 5.87
N ILE A 126 0.15 14.25 5.08
CA ILE A 126 -0.34 12.87 5.08
C ILE A 126 0.47 12.02 6.07
N TYR A 127 -0.21 11.41 7.04
CA TYR A 127 0.37 10.48 8.00
C TYR A 127 -0.28 9.11 7.91
N GLY A 128 0.53 8.07 8.05
CA GLY A 128 0.05 6.71 8.26
C GLY A 128 0.85 5.66 7.50
N TYR A 129 0.16 4.61 7.11
CA TYR A 129 0.76 3.46 6.46
C TYR A 129 -0.08 3.01 5.26
N VAL A 130 0.61 2.56 4.22
CA VAL A 130 0.01 1.72 3.17
C VAL A 130 0.56 0.33 3.37
N GLU A 131 -0.26 -0.59 3.88
CA GLU A 131 0.11 -1.98 4.15
C GLU A 131 -0.14 -2.86 2.91
N ILE A 132 0.83 -3.72 2.59
CA ILE A 132 0.84 -4.57 1.40
C ILE A 132 0.93 -6.03 1.85
N ASP A 133 -0.16 -6.75 1.59
CA ASP A 133 -0.29 -8.21 1.69
C ASP A 133 0.01 -8.82 0.31
N MET A 134 1.13 -9.52 0.21
CA MET A 134 1.65 -10.17 -0.99
C MET A 134 1.36 -11.67 -1.03
N ASP A 135 1.15 -12.33 0.11
CA ASP A 135 0.98 -13.79 0.21
C ASP A 135 -0.47 -14.25 0.48
N ASP A 136 -1.38 -13.31 0.72
CA ASP A 136 -2.79 -13.50 1.10
C ASP A 136 -2.96 -14.24 2.45
N ASP A 137 -1.90 -14.35 3.25
CA ASP A 137 -1.89 -15.00 4.56
C ASP A 137 -2.01 -13.97 5.69
N VAL A 138 -3.21 -13.92 6.27
CA VAL A 138 -3.50 -13.09 7.44
C VAL A 138 -2.61 -13.40 8.66
N TRP A 139 -1.91 -14.53 8.70
CA TRP A 139 -1.00 -14.89 9.78
C TRP A 139 0.43 -14.41 9.54
N THR A 140 0.76 -13.87 8.36
CA THR A 140 2.07 -13.29 8.09
C THR A 140 2.14 -11.85 8.62
N GLY A 141 3.37 -11.40 8.90
CA GLY A 141 3.63 -10.02 9.30
C GLY A 141 3.14 -9.66 10.69
N GLY A 142 3.18 -8.35 10.96
CA GLY A 142 2.71 -7.76 12.19
C GLY A 142 3.60 -6.67 12.77
N GLU A 143 3.12 -6.06 13.85
CA GLU A 143 3.80 -5.00 14.60
C GLU A 143 3.54 -5.18 16.09
N LEU A 144 4.60 -5.11 16.91
CA LEU A 144 4.49 -5.09 18.38
C LEU A 144 4.82 -3.71 18.96
N ASP A 145 5.66 -2.93 18.29
CA ASP A 145 6.13 -1.67 18.86
C ASP A 145 5.05 -0.58 18.80
N ALA A 146 4.21 -0.62 17.75
CA ALA A 146 3.14 0.35 17.54
C ALA A 146 1.91 -0.20 16.77
N PRO A 147 1.30 -1.32 17.19
CA PRO A 147 0.15 -1.92 16.52
C PRO A 147 -1.07 -0.98 16.42
N GLN A 148 -1.19 0.00 17.33
CA GLN A 148 -2.27 1.00 17.33
C GLN A 148 -2.30 1.91 16.09
N TYR A 149 -1.21 2.00 15.34
CA TYR A 149 -1.16 2.79 14.10
C TYR A 149 -1.38 1.95 12.84
N ARG A 150 -1.42 0.63 12.97
CA ARG A 150 -1.61 -0.34 11.88
C ARG A 150 -3.08 -0.53 11.55
N TYR A 151 -3.38 -1.16 10.42
CA TYR A 151 -4.74 -1.29 9.89
C TYR A 151 -5.74 -1.82 10.94
N LEU A 152 -5.43 -2.93 11.59
CA LEU A 152 -6.32 -3.58 12.56
C LEU A 152 -6.46 -2.81 13.88
N GLY A 153 -5.39 -2.15 14.33
CA GLY A 153 -5.42 -1.32 15.53
C GLY A 153 -6.15 0.00 15.33
N ASN A 154 -6.11 0.54 14.10
CA ASN A 154 -6.54 1.91 13.83
C ASN A 154 -7.92 2.01 13.16
N ILE A 155 -8.37 0.99 12.43
CA ILE A 155 -9.59 1.09 11.61
C ILE A 155 -10.85 1.41 12.41
N VAL A 156 -11.02 0.82 13.60
CA VAL A 156 -12.21 1.05 14.45
C VAL A 156 -12.21 2.47 15.03
N ARG A 157 -11.02 3.03 15.29
CA ARG A 157 -10.85 4.42 15.76
C ARG A 157 -11.46 5.44 14.79
N PHE A 158 -11.44 5.12 13.50
CA PHE A 158 -12.04 5.95 12.45
C PHE A 158 -13.49 5.54 12.09
N GLY A 159 -14.09 4.61 12.85
CA GLY A 159 -15.45 4.12 12.64
C GLY A 159 -15.58 3.12 11.49
N GLY A 160 -14.44 2.60 11.01
CA GLY A 160 -14.38 1.59 9.96
C GLY A 160 -14.63 0.18 10.48
N LYS A 161 -14.64 -0.77 9.53
CA LYS A 161 -14.56 -2.20 9.77
C LYS A 161 -13.63 -2.81 8.75
N ALA A 162 -12.93 -3.86 9.14
CA ALA A 162 -12.12 -4.67 8.24
C ALA A 162 -12.91 -5.04 6.99
N SER A 163 -12.34 -4.73 5.82
CA SER A 163 -12.98 -4.98 4.52
C SER A 163 -12.99 -6.46 4.18
N ARG A 164 -11.96 -7.21 4.60
CA ARG A 164 -11.87 -8.67 4.47
C ARG A 164 -12.45 -9.37 5.69
N SER A 165 -13.30 -10.37 5.45
CA SER A 165 -13.91 -11.16 6.53
C SER A 165 -12.89 -11.87 7.42
N ALA A 166 -11.71 -12.21 6.88
CA ALA A 166 -10.63 -12.84 7.63
C ALA A 166 -10.10 -11.96 8.78
N PHE A 167 -10.24 -10.64 8.67
CA PHE A 167 -9.85 -9.66 9.68
C PHE A 167 -11.00 -9.23 10.61
N GLY A 168 -12.23 -9.73 10.38
CA GLY A 168 -13.43 -9.21 11.07
C GLY A 168 -13.43 -9.37 12.59
N ASN A 169 -12.70 -10.35 13.13
CA ASN A 169 -12.55 -10.58 14.57
C ASN A 169 -11.14 -10.25 15.09
N ARG A 170 -10.37 -9.46 14.34
CA ARG A 170 -8.99 -9.12 14.65
C ARG A 170 -8.73 -7.64 14.91
N MET A 171 -9.75 -6.81 14.86
CA MET A 171 -9.61 -5.38 15.11
C MET A 171 -9.58 -5.11 16.61
N ALA A 172 -8.81 -4.11 17.03
CA ALA A 172 -8.93 -3.57 18.38
C ALA A 172 -10.27 -2.87 18.55
N LEU A 173 -11.00 -3.22 19.61
CA LEU A 173 -12.19 -2.53 20.07
C LEU A 173 -11.87 -1.61 21.26
N GLU A 174 -10.85 -1.96 22.04
CA GLU A 174 -10.38 -1.18 23.17
C GLU A 174 -8.86 -1.28 23.34
N GLY A 175 -8.30 -0.42 24.20
CA GLY A 175 -6.85 -0.39 24.45
C GLY A 175 -6.31 -1.69 25.06
N ALA A 176 -7.14 -2.49 25.70
CA ALA A 176 -6.75 -3.77 26.29
C ALA A 176 -6.55 -4.89 25.26
N ASP A 177 -6.98 -4.68 24.00
CA ASP A 177 -6.78 -5.63 22.92
C ASP A 177 -5.34 -5.62 22.38
N PHE A 178 -4.54 -4.61 22.73
CA PHE A 178 -3.12 -4.53 22.44
C PHE A 178 -2.34 -5.14 23.62
N ASP A 179 -1.80 -6.35 23.44
CA ASP A 179 -1.16 -7.10 24.53
C ASP A 179 0.29 -7.53 24.23
N ASP A 180 0.87 -6.94 23.18
CA ASP A 180 2.23 -7.17 22.70
C ASP A 180 2.50 -8.64 22.36
N ASN A 181 1.47 -9.39 21.96
CA ASN A 181 1.58 -10.82 21.72
C ASN A 181 0.79 -11.30 20.49
N PHE A 182 1.54 -11.72 19.46
CA PHE A 182 1.00 -12.27 18.22
C PHE A 182 0.15 -13.55 18.34
N LEU A 183 0.04 -14.15 19.53
CA LEU A 183 -0.60 -15.45 19.77
C LEU A 183 -1.92 -15.35 20.53
N THR A 184 -2.34 -14.16 20.91
CA THR A 184 -3.54 -13.92 21.71
C THR A 184 -4.61 -13.21 20.88
N PRO A 185 -5.87 -13.70 20.88
CA PRO A 185 -6.98 -12.98 20.28
C PRO A 185 -7.15 -11.58 20.93
N PRO A 186 -7.48 -10.53 20.16
CA PRO A 186 -7.97 -10.60 18.77
C PRO A 186 -6.90 -10.82 17.69
N PHE A 187 -5.62 -10.90 18.02
CA PHE A 187 -4.51 -10.88 17.05
C PHE A 187 -4.43 -9.54 16.30
N VAL A 188 -4.61 -8.44 17.05
CA VAL A 188 -4.57 -7.08 16.51
C VAL A 188 -3.22 -6.77 15.88
N GLU A 189 -2.18 -7.38 16.41
CA GLU A 189 -0.79 -7.26 16.01
C GLU A 189 -0.46 -8.04 14.73
N ARG A 190 -1.37 -8.90 14.22
CA ARG A 190 -1.17 -9.68 12.98
C ARG A 190 -2.07 -9.22 11.85
N HIS A 191 -1.54 -8.36 11.00
CA HIS A 191 -2.28 -7.67 9.93
C HIS A 191 -2.17 -8.35 8.56
N GLY A 192 -1.38 -9.43 8.40
CA GLY A 192 -1.14 -10.05 7.09
C GLY A 192 -0.29 -9.20 6.15
N GLU A 193 0.47 -8.23 6.69
CA GLU A 193 1.31 -7.35 5.89
C GLU A 193 2.72 -7.93 5.70
N GLU A 194 3.25 -7.93 4.49
CA GLU A 194 4.67 -8.25 4.26
C GLU A 194 5.50 -6.98 4.13
N PHE A 195 4.92 -5.94 3.55
CA PHE A 195 5.57 -4.67 3.34
C PHE A 195 4.63 -3.53 3.68
N HIS A 196 5.20 -2.37 3.99
CA HIS A 196 4.43 -1.15 4.06
C HIS A 196 5.22 0.07 3.61
N LEU A 197 4.49 1.07 3.17
CA LEU A 197 4.99 2.44 3.05
C LEU A 197 4.69 3.18 4.34
N ALA A 198 5.71 3.65 5.04
CA ALA A 198 5.58 4.47 6.25
C ALA A 198 5.62 5.96 5.89
N LEU A 199 4.47 6.62 5.99
CA LEU A 199 4.32 8.07 5.80
C LEU A 199 4.37 8.74 7.17
N LEU A 200 5.58 8.86 7.73
CA LEU A 200 5.80 9.41 9.07
C LEU A 200 6.84 10.54 9.00
N GLY A 201 6.69 11.52 9.88
CA GLY A 201 7.57 12.69 9.92
C GLY A 201 9.05 12.37 10.04
N TRP A 202 9.39 11.48 10.97
CA TRP A 202 10.78 11.08 11.22
C TRP A 202 11.38 10.19 10.12
N GLN A 203 10.55 9.67 9.20
CA GLN A 203 10.99 8.96 7.99
C GLN A 203 11.27 9.91 6.83
N PHE A 204 10.95 11.20 6.98
CA PHE A 204 11.07 12.21 5.94
C PHE A 204 11.92 13.40 6.41
N GLY A 205 13.03 13.61 5.74
CA GLY A 205 13.88 14.79 5.89
C GLY A 205 13.92 15.64 4.63
N TRP A 206 14.31 16.91 4.78
CA TRP A 206 14.60 17.79 3.63
C TRP A 206 15.65 17.19 2.68
N SER A 207 16.60 16.41 3.22
CA SER A 207 17.62 15.71 2.42
C SER A 207 17.08 14.62 1.50
N ASP A 208 15.84 14.18 1.73
CA ASP A 208 15.20 13.10 1.00
C ASP A 208 14.45 13.63 -0.24
N ILE A 209 14.33 14.95 -0.39
CA ILE A 209 13.74 15.58 -1.57
C ILE A 209 14.81 15.65 -2.66
N ALA A 210 14.70 14.76 -3.65
CA ALA A 210 15.62 14.66 -4.77
C ALA A 210 15.38 15.77 -5.82
N GLU A 211 14.12 16.15 -6.03
CA GLU A 211 13.74 17.16 -7.01
C GLU A 211 12.52 17.96 -6.54
N ILE A 212 12.54 19.27 -6.79
CA ILE A 212 11.38 20.17 -6.65
C ILE A 212 11.17 20.86 -7.99
N LEU A 213 10.00 20.62 -8.59
CA LEU A 213 9.49 21.34 -9.74
C LEU A 213 8.47 22.36 -9.24
N GLY A 214 8.92 23.59 -9.01
CA GLY A 214 8.15 24.62 -8.31
C GLY A 214 8.99 25.85 -7.96
N ASP A 215 8.58 26.60 -6.94
CA ASP A 215 9.34 27.74 -6.45
C ASP A 215 10.42 27.36 -5.42
N GLY A 216 10.27 26.19 -4.80
CA GLY A 216 11.25 25.59 -3.88
C GLY A 216 11.41 26.36 -2.57
N ASP A 217 10.36 27.02 -2.08
CA ASP A 217 10.41 27.80 -0.84
C ASP A 217 10.45 26.97 0.46
N GLY A 218 10.23 25.65 0.33
CA GLY A 218 10.19 24.72 1.45
C GLY A 218 8.80 24.21 1.82
N THR A 219 7.77 24.78 1.20
CA THR A 219 6.37 24.40 1.34
C THR A 219 5.92 23.72 0.06
N PHE A 220 5.12 22.66 0.17
CA PHE A 220 4.52 22.02 -1.00
C PHE A 220 3.24 22.74 -1.41
N ASP A 221 3.29 23.42 -2.55
CA ASP A 221 2.20 24.27 -3.03
C ASP A 221 1.44 23.69 -4.24
N GLU A 222 0.29 24.31 -4.55
CA GLU A 222 -0.52 23.93 -5.69
C GLU A 222 0.26 24.06 -7.01
N GLY A 223 0.30 22.97 -7.79
CA GLY A 223 0.97 22.91 -9.08
C GLY A 223 2.45 22.51 -9.00
N GLU A 224 2.97 22.26 -7.81
CA GLU A 224 4.32 21.73 -7.64
C GLU A 224 4.37 20.20 -7.81
N THR A 225 5.56 19.70 -8.09
CA THR A 225 5.85 18.26 -8.06
C THR A 225 7.17 18.05 -7.34
N TRP A 226 7.15 17.18 -6.34
CA TRP A 226 8.33 16.82 -5.57
C TRP A 226 8.65 15.35 -5.82
N ILE A 227 9.91 15.05 -6.10
CA ILE A 227 10.43 13.68 -6.12
C ILE A 227 11.14 13.44 -4.80
N ILE A 228 10.69 12.44 -4.06
CA ILE A 228 11.18 12.14 -2.73
C ILE A 228 11.75 10.73 -2.75
N GLU A 229 13.01 10.60 -2.32
CA GLU A 229 13.75 9.36 -2.20
C GLU A 229 14.09 9.12 -0.73
N GLY A 230 13.65 8.00 -0.20
CA GLY A 230 13.89 7.70 1.20
C GLY A 230 13.53 6.27 1.54
N PRO A 231 13.84 5.84 2.78
CA PRO A 231 13.60 4.48 3.22
C PRO A 231 12.12 4.28 3.59
N PHE A 232 11.16 4.75 2.80
CA PHE A 232 9.73 4.68 3.15
C PHE A 232 9.16 3.25 3.06
N PHE A 233 9.77 2.41 2.24
CA PHE A 233 9.33 1.04 2.00
C PHE A 233 10.02 0.07 2.97
N HIS A 234 9.26 -0.43 3.93
CA HIS A 234 9.74 -1.33 4.96
C HIS A 234 9.19 -2.72 4.75
N ARG A 235 9.96 -3.71 5.19
CA ARG A 235 9.44 -5.06 5.40
C ARG A 235 8.80 -5.12 6.79
N ALA A 236 7.61 -5.68 6.90
CA ALA A 236 6.91 -5.84 8.17
C ALA A 236 7.71 -6.69 9.17
N HIS A 237 7.39 -6.56 10.45
CA HIS A 237 7.98 -7.40 11.49
C HIS A 237 7.09 -8.65 11.70
N GLY A 238 7.42 -9.50 12.68
CA GLY A 238 6.48 -10.56 13.10
C GLY A 238 6.34 -11.79 12.21
N TYR A 239 7.21 -11.98 11.22
CA TYR A 239 7.28 -13.24 10.48
C TYR A 239 7.52 -14.44 11.41
N GLU A 240 6.89 -15.57 11.09
CA GLU A 240 7.38 -16.83 11.63
C GLU A 240 8.86 -17.01 11.23
N PRO A 241 9.69 -17.71 12.03
CA PRO A 241 11.10 -17.93 11.71
C PRO A 241 11.39 -18.62 10.36
N PHE A 242 10.37 -18.92 9.54
CA PHE A 242 10.44 -19.71 8.31
C PHE A 242 9.57 -19.21 7.14
N SER A 243 9.29 -17.91 7.04
CA SER A 243 8.75 -17.34 5.79
C SER A 243 9.88 -17.16 4.76
N PHE A 244 9.88 -17.95 3.68
CA PHE A 244 10.85 -17.91 2.57
C PHE A 244 10.34 -17.05 1.41
#